data_AF-A0A2S3UAG3-F1
#
_entry.id   AF-A0A2S3UAG3-F1
#
_cell.length_a   1.000
_cell.length_b   1.000
_cell.length_c   1.000
_cell.angle_alpha   90.00
_cell.angle_beta   90.00
_cell.angle_gamma   90.00
#
_symmetry.space_group_name_H-M   'P 1'
#
loop_
_entity.id
_entity.type
_entity.pdbx_description
1 polymer ?
#
loop_
_entity_poly.entity_id
_entity_poly.type
_entity_poly.pdbx_seq_one_letter_code
_entity_poly.pdbx_strand_id
1 'polypeptide(L)' 'MTSTERFKTTICLYHNYLVHGMAIVILAQNMTVLSQQWHVSDAGVSLVISSLGIGRLLVLYLAGTFF' A
#
# COMPACT_ATOMS: atom_id res chain seq x y z
N MET A 1 -0.11 -24.85 18.91
CA MET A 1 0.66 -23.64 18.51
C MET A 1 0.11 -22.47 19.31
N THR A 2 0.95 -21.84 20.12
CA THR A 2 0.58 -20.99 21.27
C THR A 2 -0.05 -19.65 20.83
N SER A 3 -1.10 -19.21 21.52
CA SER A 3 -1.89 -18.01 21.18
C SER A 3 -1.05 -16.72 21.08
N THR A 4 0.09 -16.65 21.77
CA THR A 4 1.04 -15.51 21.73
C THR A 4 1.73 -15.37 20.38
N GLU A 5 2.07 -16.47 19.70
CA GLU A 5 2.74 -16.42 18.39
C GLU A 5 1.76 -16.01 17.29
N ARG A 6 0.49 -16.45 17.37
CA ARG A 6 -0.56 -15.97 16.47
C ARG A 6 -0.81 -14.48 16.65
N PHE A 7 -0.82 -14.00 17.90
CA PHE A 7 -0.99 -12.57 18.19
C PHE A 7 0.16 -11.72 17.65
N LYS A 8 1.42 -12.17 17.80
CA LYS A 8 2.59 -11.51 17.20
C LYS A 8 2.50 -11.48 15.67
N THR A 9 2.13 -12.58 15.03
CA THR A 9 1.96 -12.63 13.57
C THR A 9 0.83 -11.73 13.09
N THR A 10 -0.32 -11.72 13.76
CA THR A 10 -1.44 -10.83 13.44
C THR A 10 -1.07 -9.36 13.61
N ILE A 11 -0.34 -9.00 14.66
CA ILE A 11 0.17 -7.64 14.86
C ILE A 11 1.15 -7.24 13.76
N CYS A 12 2.10 -8.12 13.41
CA CYS A 12 3.01 -7.88 12.30
C CYS A 12 2.27 -7.65 10.98
N LEU A 13 1.25 -8.46 10.70
CA LEU A 13 0.44 -8.32 9.49
C LEU A 13 -0.32 -6.99 9.48
N TYR A 14 -0.93 -6.62 10.60
CA TYR A 14 -1.67 -5.37 10.75
C TYR A 14 -0.77 -4.14 10.64
N HIS A 15 0.42 -4.21 11.26
CA HIS A 15 1.43 -3.16 11.17
C HIS A 15 1.98 -3.02 9.75
N ASN A 16 2.26 -4.13 9.06
CA ASN A 16 2.64 -4.13 7.65
C ASN A 16 1.57 -3.43 6.80
N TYR A 17 0.30 -3.73 7.07
CA TYR A 17 -0.83 -3.10 6.39
C TYR A 17 -0.94 -1.59 6.66
N LEU A 18 -0.70 -1.17 7.91
CA LEU A 18 -0.68 0.25 8.31
C LEU A 18 0.46 1.02 7.64
N VAL A 19 1.67 0.47 7.68
CA VAL A 19 2.86 1.06 7.06
C VAL A 19 2.69 1.14 5.55
N HIS A 20 2.09 0.11 4.93
CA HIS A 20 1.79 0.11 3.51
C HIS A 20 0.83 1.27 3.13
N GLY A 21 -0.24 1.47 3.90
CA GLY A 21 -1.14 2.61 3.70
C GLY A 21 -0.44 3.97 3.88
N MET A 22 0.38 4.09 4.93
CA MET A 22 1.17 5.30 5.19
C MET A 22 2.17 5.59 4.05
N ALA A 23 2.80 4.56 3.48
CA ALA A 23 3.71 4.73 2.35
C ALA A 23 2.98 5.32 1.13
N ILE A 24 1.78 4.82 0.80
CA ILE A 24 0.98 5.37 -0.31
C ILE A 24 0.61 6.84 -0.06
N VAL A 25 0.21 7.20 1.17
CA VAL A 25 -0.11 8.59 1.54
C VAL A 25 1.11 9.49 1.46
N ILE A 26 2.27 9.04 1.96
CA ILE A 26 3.52 9.80 1.90
C ILE A 26 3.96 10.01 0.45
N LEU A 27 3.82 9.00 -0.41
CA LEU A 27 4.05 9.13 -1.86
C LEU A 27 3.09 10.13 -2.49
N ALA A 28 1.81 10.11 -2.12
CA ALA A 28 0.79 11.06 -2.60
C ALA A 28 1.04 12.50 -2.15
N GLN A 29 1.57 12.69 -0.95
CA GLN A 29 1.92 14.02 -0.44
C GLN A 29 3.24 14.54 -1.04
N ASN A 30 4.17 13.65 -1.42
CA ASN A 30 5.46 14.01 -2.02
C ASN A 30 5.51 13.81 -3.54
N MET A 31 4.35 13.87 -4.21
CA MET A 31 4.25 13.68 -5.66
C MET A 31 5.13 14.64 -6.45
N THR A 32 5.26 15.88 -5.99
CA THR A 32 6.06 16.92 -6.62
C THR A 32 7.56 16.58 -6.63
N VAL A 33 8.07 16.01 -5.54
CA VAL A 33 9.48 15.60 -5.44
C VAL A 33 9.75 14.37 -6.29
N LEU A 34 8.81 13.43 -6.33
CA LEU A 34 8.91 12.21 -7.14
C LEU A 34 8.81 12.50 -8.64
N SER A 35 7.94 13.43 -9.02
CA SER A 35 7.77 13.98 -10.39
C SER A 35 9.10 14.57 -10.89
N GLN A 36 9.77 15.36 -10.04
CA GLN A 36 11.10 15.88 -10.35
C GLN A 36 12.20 14.80 -10.42
N GLN A 37 12.22 13.82 -9.51
CA GLN A 37 13.26 12.78 -9.52
C GLN A 37 13.11 11.77 -10.67
N TRP A 38 11.89 11.46 -11.09
CA TRP A 38 11.64 10.47 -12.14
C TRP A 38 11.50 11.09 -13.53
N HIS A 39 11.59 12.43 -13.67
CA HIS A 39 11.41 13.15 -14.92
C HIS A 39 10.05 12.91 -15.59
N VAL A 40 9.04 12.47 -14.84
CA VAL A 40 7.69 12.17 -15.33
C VAL A 40 6.75 13.26 -14.83
N SER A 41 5.91 13.78 -15.73
CA SER A 41 4.89 14.77 -15.39
C SER A 41 4.02 14.29 -14.21
N ASP A 42 3.42 15.21 -13.43
CA ASP A 42 2.63 14.90 -12.24
C ASP A 42 1.52 13.84 -12.47
N ALA A 43 1.07 13.71 -13.72
CA ALA A 43 0.18 12.66 -14.19
C ALA A 43 0.75 11.24 -14.11
N GLY A 44 2.06 11.04 -14.31
CA GLY A 44 2.73 9.75 -14.16
C GLY A 44 2.79 9.31 -12.71
N VAL A 45 3.07 10.23 -11.79
CA VAL A 45 3.09 9.94 -10.36
C VAL A 45 1.68 9.64 -9.83
N SER A 46 0.66 10.39 -10.30
CA SER A 46 -0.73 10.14 -9.90
C SER A 46 -1.24 8.79 -10.38
N LEU A 47 -0.78 8.33 -11.55
CA LEU A 47 -1.08 7.01 -12.10
C LEU A 47 -0.50 5.89 -11.21
N VAL A 48 0.73 6.04 -10.71
CA VAL A 48 1.37 5.06 -9.81
C VAL A 48 0.65 4.99 -8.47
N ILE A 49 0.22 6.13 -7.92
CA ILE A 49 -0.56 6.15 -6.67
C ILE A 49 -1.94 5.53 -6.87
N SER A 50 -2.58 5.84 -8.00
CA SER A 50 -3.90 5.28 -8.34
C SER A 50 -3.81 3.76 -8.54
N SER A 51 -2.76 3.25 -9.18
CA SER A 51 -2.53 1.81 -9.36
C SER A 51 -2.23 1.10 -8.03
N LEU A 52 -1.52 1.75 -7.09
CA LEU A 52 -1.33 1.24 -5.72
C LEU A 52 -2.67 1.13 -4.97
N GLY A 53 -3.52 2.15 -5.06
CA GLY A 53 -4.85 2.13 -4.45
C GLY A 53 -5.76 1.05 -5.04
N ILE A 54 -5.78 0.93 -6.38
CA ILE A 54 -6.53 -0.10 -7.11
C ILE A 54 -5.99 -1.50 -6.79
N GLY A 55 -4.67 -1.67 -6.67
CA GLY A 55 -4.04 -2.94 -6.31
C GLY A 55 -4.54 -3.48 -4.98
N ARG A 56 -4.80 -2.60 -4.00
CA ARG A 56 -5.37 -2.98 -2.71
C ARG A 56 -6.83 -3.46 -2.83
N LEU A 57 -7.65 -2.77 -3.63
CA LEU A 57 -9.03 -3.17 -3.90
C LEU A 57 -9.08 -4.53 -4.61
N LEU A 58 -8.19 -4.73 -5.58
CA LEU A 58 -8.07 -5.98 -6.33
C LEU A 58 -7.59 -7.14 -5.44
N VAL A 59 -6.65 -6.90 -4.54
CA VAL A 59 -6.21 -7.87 -3.53
C VAL A 59 -7.36 -8.25 -2.59
N LEU A 60 -8.14 -7.28 -2.10
CA LEU A 60 -9.29 -7.57 -1.22
C LEU A 60 -10.37 -8.37 -1.96
N TYR A 61 -10.62 -8.03 -3.23
CA TYR A 61 -11.55 -8.76 -4.08
C TYR A 61 -11.11 -10.20 -4.32
N LEU A 62 -9.85 -10.42 -4.70
CA LEU A 62 -9.31 -11.76 -4.90
C LEU A 62 -9.23 -12.56 -3.60
N ALA A 63 -8.80 -11.95 -2.49
CA ALA A 63 -8.74 -12.60 -1.19
C ALA A 63 -10.13 -13.04 -0.69
N GLY A 64 -11.18 -12.24 -0.94
CA GLY A 64 -12.56 -12.60 -0.58
C GLY A 64 -13.25 -13.56 -1.56
N THR A 65 -12.78 -13.66 -2.80
CA THR A 65 -13.34 -14.59 -3.80
C THR A 65 -12.62 -15.95 -3.78
N PHE A 66 -11.34 -15.97 -3.39
CA PHE A 66 -10.49 -17.16 -3.39
C PHE A 66 -10.50 -17.92 -2.05
N PHE A 67 -11.00 -17.30 -0.97
CA PHE A 67 -11.13 -17.91 0.36
C PHE A 67 -12.60 -18.12 0.71
#